data_AF-A0A2P5KQG3-F1
#
_entry.id   AF-A0A2P5KQG3-F1
#
_cell.length_a   1.000
_cell.length_b   1.000
_cell.length_c   1.000
_cell.angle_alpha   90.00
_cell.angle_beta   90.00
_cell.angle_gamma   90.00
#
_symmetry.space_group_name_H-M   'P 1'
#
loop_
_entity.id
_entity.type
_entity.pdbx_description
1 polymer ?
#
loop_
_entity_poly.entity_id
_entity_poly.type
_entity_poly.pdbx_seq_one_letter_code
_entity_poly.pdbx_strand_id
1 'polypeptide(L)'
;MSGQDIKDASSAAAVASQRGPAAATAAASPAVNQDESPLAWLRRHKGRDGRPLISDHAFQAGEKLRADFWFAGMTPRVTANWSAVPGGGSRSAAGGGAELRDGVVAAQERVRRALAAVGPELSGVLIDVCCHLKGLEDTETAAGWPQRSGKVVLQLALASLARHYGIEPWQPRGAQIDGGVRHWGAPDYRPSLDDWHE
;
A
#
# COMPACT_ATOMS: atom_id res chain seq x y z
N MET A 1 -59.69 -62.72 -33.32
CA MET A 1 -60.57 -63.10 -32.21
C MET A 1 -59.70 -63.64 -31.09
N SER A 2 -59.87 -63.09 -29.89
CA SER A 2 -59.21 -63.46 -28.62
C SER A 2 -57.71 -63.11 -28.52
N GLY A 3 -57.22 -62.49 -27.46
CA GLY A 3 -57.86 -62.09 -26.21
C GLY A 3 -57.02 -61.01 -25.54
N GLN A 4 -57.73 -60.00 -25.05
CA GLN A 4 -57.24 -58.99 -24.13
C GLN A 4 -57.26 -59.63 -22.73
N ASP A 5 -56.16 -59.60 -22.00
CA ASP A 5 -56.20 -59.74 -20.55
C ASP A 5 -55.29 -58.70 -19.91
N ILE A 6 -55.96 -57.79 -19.20
CA ILE A 6 -55.44 -56.75 -18.34
C ILE A 6 -55.00 -57.42 -17.04
N LYS A 7 -53.79 -57.11 -16.55
CA LYS A 7 -53.50 -57.10 -15.11
C LYS A 7 -52.48 -56.03 -14.80
N ASP A 8 -52.98 -54.97 -14.19
CA ASP A 8 -52.23 -54.01 -13.39
C ASP A 8 -51.48 -54.75 -12.26
N ALA A 9 -50.20 -54.43 -12.10
CA ALA A 9 -49.50 -54.61 -10.84
C ALA A 9 -48.36 -53.59 -10.73
N SER A 10 -48.66 -52.53 -9.97
CA SER A 10 -47.74 -51.57 -9.39
C SER A 10 -46.57 -52.25 -8.65
N SER A 11 -45.36 -51.76 -8.84
CA SER A 11 -44.40 -51.61 -7.75
C SER A 11 -43.30 -50.61 -8.11
N ALA A 12 -43.20 -49.56 -7.31
CA ALA A 12 -42.21 -48.51 -7.37
C ALA A 12 -40.83 -49.00 -6.87
N ALA A 13 -39.76 -48.60 -7.56
CA ALA A 13 -38.39 -48.68 -7.06
C ALA A 13 -37.60 -47.43 -7.45
N ALA A 14 -36.97 -46.87 -6.42
CA ALA A 14 -36.29 -45.58 -6.35
C ALA A 14 -35.20 -45.34 -7.40
N VAL A 15 -35.23 -44.14 -8.02
CA VAL A 15 -34.07 -43.56 -8.72
C VAL A 15 -33.16 -42.90 -7.68
N ALA A 16 -32.02 -43.55 -7.44
CA ALA A 16 -30.91 -42.99 -6.68
C ALA A 16 -30.20 -41.92 -7.52
N SER A 17 -30.38 -40.64 -7.15
CA SER A 17 -29.63 -39.51 -7.71
C SER A 17 -28.26 -39.44 -7.06
N GLN A 18 -27.24 -39.96 -7.74
CA GLN A 18 -25.84 -39.82 -7.34
C GLN A 18 -25.36 -38.42 -7.76
N ARG A 19 -25.36 -37.45 -6.84
CA ARG A 19 -24.62 -36.19 -7.00
C ARG A 19 -23.15 -36.45 -6.72
N GLY A 20 -22.32 -36.40 -7.76
CA GLY A 20 -20.86 -36.38 -7.62
C GLY A 20 -20.40 -35.13 -6.84
N PRO A 21 -19.28 -35.20 -6.10
CA PRO A 21 -18.79 -34.08 -5.32
C PRO A 21 -18.36 -32.93 -6.25
N ALA A 22 -18.87 -31.73 -5.94
CA ALA A 22 -18.59 -30.50 -6.63
C ALA A 22 -17.07 -30.22 -6.66
N ALA A 23 -16.54 -30.03 -7.86
CA ALA A 23 -15.19 -29.51 -8.04
C ALA A 23 -15.08 -28.17 -7.31
N ALA A 24 -14.16 -28.10 -6.35
CA ALA A 24 -13.81 -26.85 -5.67
C ALA A 24 -13.29 -25.86 -6.71
N THR A 25 -14.12 -24.91 -7.10
CA THR A 25 -13.69 -23.74 -7.84
C THR A 25 -12.75 -22.95 -6.94
N ALA A 26 -11.44 -23.06 -7.20
CA ALA A 26 -10.44 -22.20 -6.60
C ALA A 26 -10.89 -20.75 -6.84
N ALA A 27 -11.30 -20.06 -5.78
CA ALA A 27 -11.74 -18.68 -5.86
C ALA A 27 -10.59 -17.85 -6.44
N ALA A 28 -10.75 -17.41 -7.69
CA ALA A 28 -9.81 -16.51 -8.32
C ALA A 28 -9.70 -15.28 -7.42
N SER A 29 -8.48 -14.98 -6.95
CA SER A 29 -8.25 -13.78 -6.17
C SER A 29 -8.71 -12.57 -6.98
N PRO A 30 -9.49 -11.65 -6.39
CA PRO A 30 -10.02 -10.50 -7.11
C PRO A 30 -8.87 -9.75 -7.79
N ALA A 31 -9.03 -9.45 -9.08
CA ALA A 31 -8.06 -8.67 -9.82
C ALA A 31 -7.95 -7.27 -9.17
N VAL A 32 -6.76 -6.90 -8.73
CA VAL A 32 -6.51 -5.57 -8.14
C VAL A 32 -6.51 -4.56 -9.29
N ASN A 33 -7.45 -3.62 -9.25
CA ASN A 33 -7.46 -2.50 -10.18
C ASN A 33 -6.27 -1.59 -9.86
N GLN A 34 -5.24 -1.64 -10.70
CA GLN A 34 -4.02 -0.86 -10.50
C GLN A 34 -4.23 0.64 -10.75
N ASP A 35 -5.36 1.04 -11.33
CA ASP A 35 -5.70 2.45 -11.52
C ASP A 35 -6.27 3.10 -10.24
N GLU A 36 -6.56 2.31 -9.19
CA GLU A 36 -7.05 2.81 -7.90
C GLU A 36 -5.94 3.32 -6.96
N SER A 37 -4.67 2.99 -7.22
CA SER A 37 -3.55 3.43 -6.38
C SER A 37 -2.86 4.68 -6.96
N PRO A 38 -2.83 5.83 -6.25
CA PRO A 38 -2.07 7.01 -6.67
C PRO A 38 -0.59 6.70 -6.94
N LEU A 39 -0.01 5.74 -6.21
CA LEU A 39 1.37 5.30 -6.41
C LEU A 39 1.55 4.56 -7.74
N ALA A 40 0.58 3.74 -8.14
CA ALA A 40 0.64 3.02 -9.42
C ALA A 40 0.55 4.00 -10.59
N TRP A 41 -0.27 5.05 -10.48
CA TRP A 41 -0.30 6.14 -11.45
C TRP A 41 1.07 6.83 -11.55
N LEU A 42 1.65 7.24 -10.42
CA LEU A 42 2.95 7.91 -10.37
C LEU A 42 4.09 7.04 -10.93
N ARG A 43 4.06 5.73 -10.69
CA ARG A 43 5.06 4.79 -11.20
C ARG A 43 4.99 4.63 -12.73
N ARG A 44 3.78 4.63 -13.30
CA ARG A 44 3.57 4.46 -14.75
C ARG A 44 3.87 5.73 -15.54
N HIS A 45 3.61 6.90 -14.95
CA HIS A 45 3.80 8.19 -15.61
C HIS A 45 5.26 8.61 -15.58
N LYS A 46 5.69 9.21 -16.69
CA LYS A 46 7.06 9.70 -16.86
C LYS A 46 7.11 11.21 -16.70
N GLY A 47 8.13 11.69 -16.01
CA GLY A 47 8.43 13.11 -15.93
C GLY A 47 9.05 13.64 -17.23
N ARG A 48 9.41 14.93 -17.21
CA ARG A 48 10.11 15.61 -18.31
C ARG A 48 11.37 14.86 -18.75
N ASP A 49 12.05 14.21 -17.81
CA ASP A 49 13.31 13.50 -18.05
C ASP A 49 13.09 12.07 -18.58
N GLY A 50 11.85 11.68 -18.91
CA GLY A 50 11.50 10.35 -19.41
C GLY A 50 11.54 9.23 -18.36
N ARG A 51 11.86 9.57 -17.11
CA ARG A 51 11.90 8.63 -15.97
C ARG A 51 10.56 8.57 -15.24
N PRO A 52 10.20 7.43 -14.63
CA PRO A 52 9.05 7.32 -13.73
C PRO A 52 9.03 8.43 -12.66
N LEU A 53 7.85 8.90 -12.26
CA LEU A 53 7.75 9.93 -11.23
C LEU A 53 8.13 9.41 -9.85
N ILE A 54 8.05 8.11 -9.59
CA ILE A 54 8.60 7.48 -8.38
C ILE A 54 9.41 6.24 -8.76
N SER A 55 10.43 5.91 -7.96
CA SER A 55 11.23 4.70 -8.16
C SER A 55 10.46 3.43 -7.79
N ASP A 56 10.90 2.28 -8.29
CA ASP A 56 10.32 0.99 -7.88
C ASP A 56 10.48 0.74 -6.37
N HIS A 57 11.60 1.16 -5.78
CA HIS A 57 11.82 1.08 -4.33
C HIS A 57 10.82 1.93 -3.55
N ALA A 58 10.56 3.17 -4.00
CA ALA A 58 9.57 4.05 -3.41
C ALA A 58 8.16 3.47 -3.52
N PHE A 59 7.80 2.91 -4.68
CA PHE A 59 6.53 2.22 -4.89
C PHE A 59 6.36 1.03 -3.94
N GLN A 60 7.35 0.14 -3.86
CA GLN A 60 7.32 -1.02 -2.96
C GLN A 60 7.21 -0.61 -1.49
N ALA A 61 7.91 0.45 -1.07
CA ALA A 61 7.85 0.97 0.29
C ALA A 61 6.45 1.51 0.63
N GLY A 62 5.85 2.30 -0.25
CA GLY A 62 4.50 2.82 -0.06
C GLY A 62 3.43 1.72 -0.03
N GLU A 63 3.52 0.75 -0.92
CA GLU A 63 2.61 -0.40 -0.96
C GLU A 63 2.76 -1.30 0.28
N LYS A 64 3.99 -1.48 0.78
CA LYS A 64 4.25 -2.19 2.04
C LYS A 64 3.61 -1.47 3.23
N LEU A 65 3.78 -0.15 3.32
CA LEU A 65 3.16 0.66 4.36
C LEU A 65 1.64 0.53 4.33
N ARG A 66 1.04 0.62 3.13
CA ARG A 66 -0.41 0.45 2.91
C ARG A 66 -0.90 -0.92 3.39
N ALA A 67 -0.19 -1.98 3.05
CA ALA A 67 -0.52 -3.34 3.47
C ALA A 67 -0.44 -3.51 5.01
N ASP A 68 0.64 -3.02 5.63
CA ASP A 68 0.82 -3.06 7.08
C ASP A 68 -0.26 -2.22 7.80
N PHE A 69 -0.62 -1.04 7.27
CA PHE A 69 -1.66 -0.16 7.82
C PHE A 69 -3.05 -0.79 7.77
N TRP A 70 -3.40 -1.42 6.65
CA TRP A 70 -4.68 -2.11 6.50
C TRP A 70 -4.78 -3.32 7.43
N PHE A 71 -3.73 -4.14 7.48
CA PHE A 71 -3.68 -5.33 8.34
C PHE A 71 -3.70 -4.95 9.83
N ALA A 72 -3.09 -3.82 10.19
CA ALA A 72 -3.11 -3.24 11.53
C ALA A 72 -4.49 -2.73 11.98
N GLY A 73 -5.46 -2.64 11.05
CA GLY A 73 -6.80 -2.12 11.33
C GLY A 73 -6.81 -0.62 11.65
N MET A 74 -5.84 0.13 11.13
CA MET A 74 -5.67 1.57 11.40
C MET A 74 -6.54 2.47 10.50
N THR A 75 -7.27 1.89 9.55
CA THR A 75 -8.20 2.64 8.69
C THR A 75 -9.39 3.18 9.49
N PRO A 76 -9.82 4.43 9.26
CA PRO A 76 -11.04 4.96 9.86
C PRO A 76 -12.25 4.06 9.59
N ARG A 77 -13.00 3.70 10.64
CA ARG A 77 -14.22 2.90 10.50
C ARG A 77 -15.39 3.80 10.13
N VAL A 78 -15.86 3.72 8.88
CA VAL A 78 -16.96 4.56 8.35
C VAL A 78 -18.31 3.85 8.40
N THR A 79 -18.34 2.52 8.57
CA THR A 79 -19.59 1.74 8.58
C THR A 79 -19.99 1.28 9.99
N ALA A 80 -21.29 1.24 10.25
CA ALA A 80 -21.84 0.63 11.45
C ALA A 80 -21.48 -0.86 11.50
N ASN A 81 -21.02 -1.34 12.66
CA ASN A 81 -20.64 -2.73 12.85
C ASN A 81 -21.89 -3.60 13.08
N TRP A 82 -22.44 -4.17 12.01
CA TRP A 82 -23.56 -5.12 12.07
C TRP A 82 -23.14 -6.55 12.43
N SER A 83 -21.84 -6.83 12.59
CA SER A 83 -21.34 -8.16 12.97
C SER A 83 -21.38 -8.43 14.49
N ALA A 84 -21.80 -7.44 15.28
CA ALA A 84 -22.12 -7.61 16.69
C ALA A 84 -23.50 -8.27 16.86
N VAL A 85 -23.71 -9.45 16.28
CA VAL A 85 -24.72 -10.39 16.77
C VAL A 85 -23.95 -11.38 17.65
N PRO A 86 -24.04 -11.31 18.99
CA PRO A 86 -23.47 -12.32 19.85
C PRO A 86 -24.35 -13.57 19.74
N GLY A 87 -24.07 -14.41 18.75
CA GLY A 87 -24.83 -15.63 18.51
C GLY A 87 -24.13 -16.55 17.52
N GLY A 88 -23.43 -17.56 18.03
CA GLY A 88 -22.90 -18.67 17.24
C GLY A 88 -21.39 -18.83 17.35
N GLY A 89 -20.95 -19.58 18.37
CA GLY A 89 -19.56 -19.95 18.54
C GLY A 89 -19.05 -20.75 17.35
N SER A 90 -18.26 -20.12 16.48
CA SER A 90 -17.32 -20.85 15.64
C SER A 90 -16.06 -21.08 16.46
N ARG A 91 -15.79 -22.36 16.75
CA ARG A 91 -14.52 -22.82 17.33
C ARG A 91 -13.41 -22.52 16.34
N SER A 92 -12.88 -21.30 16.36
CA SER A 92 -11.56 -21.04 15.80
C SER A 92 -10.58 -21.93 16.57
N ALA A 93 -9.78 -22.70 15.84
CA ALA A 93 -8.79 -23.60 16.43
C ALA A 93 -8.00 -22.88 17.53
N ALA A 94 -7.82 -23.53 18.67
CA ALA A 94 -7.08 -22.99 19.81
C ALA A 94 -5.66 -22.60 19.36
N GLY A 95 -5.45 -21.31 19.05
CA GLY A 95 -4.20 -20.79 18.47
C GLY A 95 -4.43 -19.68 17.44
N GLY A 96 -5.35 -19.87 16.48
CA GLY A 96 -5.48 -18.94 15.34
C GLY A 96 -5.97 -17.54 15.71
N GLY A 97 -6.78 -17.42 16.77
CA GLY A 97 -7.22 -16.12 17.27
C GLY A 97 -6.15 -15.34 18.04
N ALA A 98 -5.17 -16.02 18.64
CA ALA A 98 -4.06 -15.38 19.35
C ALA A 98 -2.96 -14.95 18.36
N GLU A 99 -2.57 -15.83 17.44
CA GLU A 99 -1.60 -15.52 16.37
C GLU A 99 -2.05 -14.35 15.48
N LEU A 100 -3.35 -14.27 15.16
CA LEU A 100 -3.90 -13.15 14.41
C LEU A 100 -3.80 -11.83 15.19
N ARG A 101 -4.07 -11.85 16.50
CA ARG A 101 -3.95 -10.65 17.36
C ARG A 101 -2.50 -10.19 17.45
N ASP A 102 -1.57 -11.11 17.64
CA ASP A 102 -0.14 -10.81 17.69
C ASP A 102 0.35 -10.24 16.35
N GLY A 103 -0.13 -10.78 15.24
CA GLY A 103 0.12 -10.24 13.90
C GLY A 103 -0.35 -8.79 13.76
N VAL A 104 -1.58 -8.48 14.18
CA VAL A 104 -2.13 -7.12 14.13
C VAL A 104 -1.27 -6.16 14.97
N VAL A 105 -0.92 -6.54 16.20
CA VAL A 105 -0.05 -5.73 17.09
C VAL A 105 1.31 -5.50 16.44
N ALA A 106 1.92 -6.54 15.86
CA ALA A 106 3.20 -6.42 15.17
C ALA A 106 3.12 -5.49 13.95
N ALA A 107 2.02 -5.50 13.19
CA ALA A 107 1.83 -4.59 12.07
C ALA A 107 1.63 -3.15 12.52
N GLN A 108 0.86 -2.92 13.59
CA GLN A 108 0.72 -1.59 14.18
C GLN A 108 2.08 -1.01 14.59
N GLU A 109 2.93 -1.84 15.20
CA GLU A 109 4.28 -1.44 15.59
C GLU A 109 5.16 -1.13 14.38
N ARG A 110 5.11 -1.94 13.31
CA ARG A 110 5.82 -1.66 12.05
C ARG A 110 5.40 -0.31 11.45
N VAL A 111 4.11 -0.01 11.42
CA VAL A 111 3.61 1.30 10.91
C VAL A 111 4.12 2.44 11.78
N ARG A 112 3.99 2.34 13.11
CA ARG A 112 4.47 3.39 14.03
C ARG A 112 5.97 3.65 13.89
N ARG A 113 6.79 2.61 13.80
CA ARG A 113 8.24 2.72 13.58
C ARG A 113 8.57 3.37 12.24
N ALA A 114 7.85 3.00 11.19
CA ALA A 114 8.04 3.56 9.86
C ALA A 114 7.74 5.07 9.84
N LEU A 115 6.59 5.48 10.39
CA LEU A 115 6.21 6.89 10.48
C LEU A 115 7.17 7.68 11.39
N ALA A 116 7.60 7.11 12.51
CA ALA A 116 8.58 7.74 13.39
C ALA A 116 9.94 7.95 12.69
N ALA A 117 10.39 6.99 11.88
CA ALA A 117 11.63 7.11 11.10
C ALA A 117 11.53 8.12 9.95
N VAL A 118 10.35 8.27 9.36
CA VAL A 118 10.08 9.29 8.33
C VAL A 118 10.01 10.70 8.95
N GLY A 119 9.48 10.81 10.16
CA GLY A 119 9.31 12.06 10.90
C GLY A 119 7.91 12.66 10.76
N PRO A 120 7.47 13.50 11.73
CA PRO A 120 6.11 14.03 11.79
C PRO A 120 5.75 14.89 10.58
N GLU A 121 6.71 15.67 10.07
CA GLU A 121 6.50 16.58 8.92
C GLU A 121 6.12 15.87 7.62
N LEU A 122 6.61 14.63 7.45
CA LEU A 122 6.45 13.85 6.21
C LEU A 122 5.49 12.66 6.38
N SER A 123 5.12 12.31 7.61
CA SER A 123 4.22 11.19 7.88
C SER A 123 2.82 11.42 7.34
N GLY A 124 2.32 12.66 7.40
CA GLY A 124 0.97 13.00 6.94
C GLY A 124 0.73 12.64 5.47
N VAL A 125 1.64 13.03 4.57
CA VAL A 125 1.51 12.75 3.13
C VAL A 125 1.56 11.25 2.82
N LEU A 126 2.32 10.46 3.58
CA LEU A 126 2.33 9.01 3.41
C LEU A 126 1.00 8.38 3.78
N ILE A 127 0.41 8.81 4.91
CA ILE A 127 -0.90 8.31 5.34
C ILE A 127 -1.97 8.71 4.32
N ASP A 128 -1.99 9.97 3.89
CA ASP A 128 -3.00 10.47 2.96
C ASP A 128 -2.93 9.81 1.58
N VAL A 129 -1.74 9.71 0.99
CA VAL A 129 -1.60 9.17 -0.36
C VAL A 129 -1.52 7.64 -0.36
N CYS A 130 -0.75 7.03 0.54
CA CYS A 130 -0.55 5.58 0.53
C CYS A 130 -1.69 4.84 1.22
N CYS A 131 -2.20 5.34 2.35
CA CYS A 131 -3.19 4.61 3.16
C CYS A 131 -4.63 5.04 2.85
N HIS A 132 -4.88 6.33 2.64
CA HIS A 132 -6.20 6.87 2.32
C HIS A 132 -6.45 7.05 0.81
N LEU A 133 -5.44 6.80 -0.03
CA LEU A 133 -5.53 6.91 -1.49
C LEU A 133 -6.03 8.29 -1.98
N LYS A 134 -5.76 9.36 -1.22
CA LYS A 134 -6.08 10.73 -1.62
C LYS A 134 -5.24 11.17 -2.82
N GLY A 135 -5.80 12.04 -3.65
CA GLY A 135 -5.06 12.74 -4.68
C GLY A 135 -3.97 13.65 -4.09
N LEU A 136 -2.98 13.99 -4.90
CA LEU A 136 -1.89 14.89 -4.46
C LEU A 136 -2.43 16.29 -4.18
N GLU A 137 -3.38 16.77 -4.96
CA GLU A 137 -4.00 18.08 -4.84
C GLU A 137 -4.79 18.23 -3.53
N ASP A 138 -5.53 17.20 -3.14
CA ASP A 138 -6.26 17.16 -1.87
C ASP A 138 -5.29 17.14 -0.68
N THR A 139 -4.19 16.39 -0.82
CA THR A 139 -3.16 16.29 0.20
C THR A 139 -2.41 17.62 0.37
N GLU A 140 -2.11 18.32 -0.73
CA GLU A 140 -1.52 19.68 -0.73
C GLU A 140 -2.44 20.66 0.01
N THR A 141 -3.74 20.62 -0.30
CA THR A 141 -4.74 21.49 0.32
C THR A 141 -4.85 21.23 1.82
N ALA A 142 -4.91 19.96 2.23
CA ALA A 142 -5.00 19.57 3.63
C ALA A 142 -3.75 19.94 4.44
N ALA A 143 -2.57 19.89 3.82
CA ALA A 143 -1.30 20.25 4.45
C ALA A 143 -0.96 21.75 4.38
N GLY A 144 -1.75 22.56 3.66
CA GLY A 144 -1.49 23.99 3.46
C GLY A 144 -0.27 24.27 2.58
N TRP A 145 0.07 23.35 1.67
CA TRP A 145 1.23 23.49 0.79
C TRP A 145 0.92 24.30 -0.48
N PRO A 146 1.92 24.99 -1.06
CA PRO A 146 1.77 25.60 -2.38
C PRO A 146 1.45 24.55 -3.44
N GLN A 147 0.67 24.96 -4.44
CA GLN A 147 0.25 24.08 -5.54
C GLN A 147 1.46 23.39 -6.21
N ARG A 148 1.31 22.11 -6.55
CA ARG A 148 2.31 21.26 -7.23
C ARG A 148 3.53 20.89 -6.38
N SER A 149 3.50 21.12 -5.07
CA SER A 149 4.59 20.75 -4.17
C SER A 149 4.50 19.29 -3.69
N GLY A 150 3.29 18.72 -3.67
CA GLY A 150 2.98 17.43 -3.07
C GLY A 150 3.79 16.30 -3.69
N LYS A 151 4.05 16.32 -5.00
CA LYS A 151 4.89 15.31 -5.65
C LYS A 151 6.30 15.23 -5.04
N VAL A 152 6.95 16.38 -4.87
CA VAL A 152 8.34 16.42 -4.36
C VAL A 152 8.38 16.02 -2.90
N VAL A 153 7.40 16.46 -2.10
CA VAL A 153 7.32 16.08 -0.69
C VAL A 153 7.03 14.58 -0.52
N LEU A 154 6.12 14.02 -1.32
CA LEU A 154 5.85 12.59 -1.35
C LEU A 154 7.11 11.78 -1.74
N GLN A 155 7.86 12.22 -2.75
CA GLN A 155 9.12 11.57 -3.13
C GLN A 155 10.13 11.55 -1.96
N LEU A 156 10.26 12.66 -1.23
CA LEU A 156 11.16 12.73 -0.07
C LEU A 156 10.71 11.78 1.05
N ALA A 157 9.41 11.75 1.33
CA ALA A 157 8.82 10.87 2.33
C ALA A 157 9.01 9.39 1.97
N LEU A 158 8.73 9.01 0.71
CA LEU A 158 8.91 7.64 0.22
C LEU A 158 10.37 7.20 0.20
N ALA A 159 11.31 8.09 -0.11
CA ALA A 159 12.73 7.79 -0.02
C ALA A 159 13.17 7.52 1.44
N SER A 160 12.64 8.28 2.40
CA SER A 160 12.88 8.02 3.83
C SER A 160 12.28 6.68 4.27
N LEU A 161 11.06 6.39 3.82
CA LEU A 161 10.37 5.14 4.09
C LEU A 161 11.09 3.92 3.49
N ALA A 162 11.57 4.02 2.25
CA ALA A 162 12.30 2.95 1.57
C ALA A 162 13.61 2.61 2.28
N ARG A 163 14.32 3.62 2.81
CA ARG A 163 15.49 3.41 3.68
C ARG A 163 15.11 2.72 4.98
N HIS A 164 14.02 3.13 5.64
CA HIS A 164 13.55 2.49 6.87
C HIS A 164 13.23 1.00 6.67
N TYR A 165 12.59 0.64 5.56
CA TYR A 165 12.31 -0.76 5.25
C TYR A 165 13.50 -1.54 4.69
N GLY A 166 14.65 -0.89 4.44
CA GLY A 166 15.79 -1.53 3.80
C GLY A 166 15.53 -1.95 2.35
N ILE A 167 14.53 -1.36 1.69
CA ILE A 167 14.17 -1.64 0.30
C ILE A 167 15.14 -0.93 -0.65
N GLU A 168 15.46 0.33 -0.35
CA GLU A 168 16.49 1.08 -1.05
C GLU A 168 17.82 0.87 -0.31
N PRO A 169 18.85 0.30 -0.96
CA PRO A 169 20.17 0.25 -0.36
C PRO A 169 20.60 1.69 -0.07
N TRP A 170 21.08 1.95 1.15
CA TRP A 170 21.64 3.24 1.50
C TRP A 170 22.83 3.51 0.58
N GLN A 171 22.60 4.27 -0.48
CA GLN A 171 23.67 4.79 -1.32
C GLN A 171 24.06 6.14 -0.70
N PRO A 172 25.24 6.28 -0.07
CA PRO A 172 25.70 7.57 0.37
C PRO A 172 25.74 8.50 -0.84
N ARG A 173 24.89 9.53 -0.82
CA ARG A 173 24.85 10.60 -1.81
C ARG A 173 26.16 11.39 -1.70
N GLY A 174 27.21 10.82 -2.26
CA GLY A 174 28.60 11.23 -2.04
C GLY A 174 29.62 10.32 -2.72
N ALA A 175 29.31 9.04 -2.92
CA ALA A 175 30.23 8.10 -3.61
C ALA A 175 30.40 8.38 -5.13
N GLN A 176 29.63 9.30 -5.70
CA GLN A 176 29.71 9.71 -7.11
C GLN A 176 29.76 11.23 -7.31
N ILE A 177 30.03 12.03 -6.27
CA ILE A 177 30.33 13.45 -6.49
C ILE A 177 31.82 13.56 -6.83
N ASP A 178 32.19 13.08 -8.01
CA ASP A 178 33.50 13.35 -8.65
C ASP A 178 33.63 14.81 -9.12
N GLY A 179 32.66 15.67 -8.79
CA GLY A 179 32.72 17.11 -9.01
C GLY A 179 33.05 17.81 -7.72
N GLY A 180 34.32 18.18 -7.53
CA GLY A 180 34.79 18.97 -6.39
C GLY A 180 33.84 20.12 -6.03
N VAL A 181 33.81 20.46 -4.74
CA VAL A 181 32.97 21.52 -4.15
C VAL A 181 32.78 22.66 -5.16
N ARG A 182 31.55 22.79 -5.69
CA ARG A 182 31.22 23.90 -6.58
C ARG A 182 31.27 25.17 -5.74
N HIS A 183 32.31 25.97 -5.94
CA HIS A 183 32.44 27.26 -5.28
C HIS A 183 31.24 28.13 -5.68
N TRP A 184 30.58 28.77 -4.72
CA TRP A 184 29.56 29.77 -4.99
C TRP A 184 30.19 31.14 -4.75
N GLY A 185 30.84 31.65 -5.78
CA GLY A 185 31.58 32.91 -5.75
C GLY A 185 32.25 33.11 -7.10
N ALA A 186 32.34 34.36 -7.54
CA ALA A 186 33.23 34.71 -8.65
C ALA A 186 34.69 34.46 -8.22
N PRO A 187 35.64 34.27 -9.16
CA PRO A 187 37.05 34.02 -8.82
C PRO A 187 37.67 35.07 -7.89
N ASP A 188 37.10 36.26 -7.86
CA ASP A 188 37.47 37.47 -7.14
C ASP A 188 36.52 37.82 -5.97
N TYR A 189 35.58 36.94 -5.60
CA TYR A 189 34.61 37.21 -4.52
C TYR A 189 35.28 37.48 -3.15
N ARG A 190 36.51 37.01 -2.95
CA ARG A 190 37.25 37.25 -1.71
C ARG A 190 37.90 38.64 -1.77
N PRO A 191 37.43 39.64 -1.00
CA PRO A 191 38.03 40.97 -1.00
C PRO A 191 39.49 40.86 -0.56
N SER A 192 40.39 41.50 -1.33
CA SER A 192 41.79 41.60 -0.96
C SER A 192 41.98 42.79 -0.01
N LEU A 193 42.92 42.67 0.92
CA LEU A 193 43.23 43.80 1.83
C LEU A 193 43.97 44.93 1.08
N ASP A 194 44.50 44.64 -0.10
CA ASP A 194 45.28 45.56 -0.92
C ASP A 194 44.39 46.60 -1.64
N ASP A 195 43.08 46.34 -1.73
CA ASP A 195 42.08 47.26 -2.30
C ASP A 195 41.74 48.46 -1.38
N TRP A 196 42.36 48.55 -0.19
CA TRP A 196 42.04 49.54 0.86
C TRP A 196 43.04 50.70 0.97
N HIS A 197 43.75 51.04 -0.10
CA HIS A 197 44.69 52.17 -0.11
C HIS A 197 44.16 53.35 -0.95
N GLU A 198 43.60 54.36 -0.28
CA GLU A 198 43.38 55.74 -0.76
C GLU A 198 44.25 56.72 0.05
#